data_AF-A0A522TUM7-F1
#
_entry.id   AF-A0A522TUM7-F1
#
_cell.length_a   1.000
_cell.length_b   1.000
_cell.length_c   1.000
_cell.angle_alpha   90.00
_cell.angle_beta   90.00
_cell.angle_gamma   90.00
#
_symmetry.space_group_name_H-M   'P 1'
#
loop_
_entity.id
_entity.type
_entity.pdbx_description
1 polymer ?
#
loop_
_entity_poly.entity_id
_entity_poly.type
_entity_poly.pdbx_seq_one_letter_code
_entity_poly.pdbx_strand_id
1 'polypeptide(L)'
;MVVEQLFLRVSERARQTEFSFWGHGDAKLVRGSGLFVPKTGVATNHHFNPTDADTLFRFSGGLYSLELMASLVGRKQLVSLWNIALEVPSGVFDTSIANNKAIFYNWSSQTCSYVMSVEDRFGHGYQVADPSDAEGGL
;
A
#
# COMPACT_ATOMS: atom_id res chain seq x y z
N MET A 1 15.24 -9.85 -10.21
CA MET A 1 15.63 -9.61 -8.80
C MET A 1 14.85 -10.59 -7.94
N VAL A 2 15.46 -11.22 -6.94
CA VAL A 2 14.72 -12.07 -6.00
C VAL A 2 14.64 -11.33 -4.67
N VAL A 3 13.42 -11.01 -4.28
CA VAL A 3 13.09 -10.40 -2.99
C VAL A 3 12.75 -11.52 -2.01
N GLU A 4 13.43 -11.56 -0.88
CA GLU A 4 13.14 -12.51 0.19
C GLU A 4 12.04 -11.98 1.10
N GLN A 5 12.13 -10.69 1.44
CA GLN A 5 11.20 -10.02 2.34
C GLN A 5 10.98 -8.57 1.91
N LEU A 6 9.75 -8.10 2.11
CA LEU A 6 9.38 -6.69 2.03
C LEU A 6 8.81 -6.25 3.37
N PHE A 7 9.00 -4.99 3.71
CA PHE A 7 8.25 -4.35 4.79
C PHE A 7 8.16 -2.84 4.52
N LEU A 8 7.11 -2.23 5.06
CA LEU A 8 6.95 -0.78 5.01
C LEU A 8 7.42 -0.20 6.34
N ARG A 9 8.38 0.73 6.30
CA ARG A 9 8.73 1.55 7.45
C ARG A 9 7.94 2.85 7.37
N VAL A 10 7.16 3.11 8.41
CA VAL A 10 6.33 4.31 8.53
C VAL A 10 6.86 5.16 9.67
N SER A 11 7.17 6.41 9.38
CA SER A 11 7.71 7.36 10.35
C SER A 11 6.87 8.63 10.43
N GLU A 12 6.55 9.06 11.64
CA GLU A 12 5.88 10.34 11.97
C GLU A 12 6.66 11.01 13.10
N ARG A 13 7.36 12.11 12.81
CA ARG A 13 8.25 12.80 13.77
C ARG A 13 9.25 11.82 14.41
N ALA A 14 9.07 11.49 15.69
CA ALA A 14 9.92 10.56 16.45
C ALA A 14 9.33 9.13 16.54
N ARG A 15 8.10 8.91 16.08
CA ARG A 15 7.49 7.58 16.01
C ARG A 15 7.94 6.90 14.73
N GLN A 16 8.38 5.65 14.85
CA GLN A 16 8.65 4.77 13.72
C GLN A 16 8.01 3.41 13.99
N THR A 17 7.41 2.82 12.96
CA THR A 17 6.83 1.47 13.03
C THR A 17 7.06 0.75 11.71
N GLU A 18 7.28 -0.56 11.80
CA GLU A 18 7.47 -1.42 10.63
C GLU A 18 6.25 -2.32 10.44
N PHE A 19 5.74 -2.34 9.21
CA PHE A 19 4.63 -3.18 8.77
C PHE A 19 5.24 -4.34 7.98
N SER A 20 5.69 -5.36 8.70
CA SER A 20 6.47 -6.49 8.16
C SER A 20 5.63 -7.73 7.89
N PHE A 21 4.37 -7.77 8.32
CA PHE A 21 3.43 -8.74 7.76
C PHE A 21 3.10 -8.29 6.35
N TRP A 22 3.66 -8.96 5.36
CA TRP A 22 3.46 -8.60 3.96
C TRP A 22 2.92 -9.77 3.13
N GLY A 23 2.22 -9.41 2.06
CA GLY A 23 1.82 -10.34 1.02
C GLY A 23 1.47 -9.59 -0.25
N HIS A 24 1.28 -10.32 -1.34
CA HIS A 24 0.90 -9.74 -2.61
C HIS A 24 -0.21 -10.55 -3.29
N GLY A 25 -1.00 -9.90 -4.12
CA GLY A 25 -2.13 -10.50 -4.82
C GLY A 25 -3.37 -9.61 -4.82
N ASP A 26 -4.18 -9.77 -5.86
CA ASP A 26 -5.37 -8.93 -6.07
C ASP A 26 -6.62 -9.56 -5.47
N ALA A 27 -6.86 -10.85 -5.73
CA ALA A 27 -7.99 -11.61 -5.16
C ALA A 27 -7.56 -12.60 -4.06
N LYS A 28 -6.37 -13.18 -4.18
CA LYS A 28 -5.80 -14.13 -3.21
C LYS A 28 -4.44 -13.66 -2.78
N LEU A 29 -4.29 -13.40 -1.49
CA LEU A 29 -3.04 -12.93 -0.90
C LEU A 29 -2.06 -14.11 -0.74
N VAL A 30 -0.88 -14.01 -1.37
CA VAL A 30 0.26 -14.89 -1.10
C VAL A 30 1.15 -14.20 -0.07
N ARG A 31 1.25 -14.78 1.12
CA ARG A 31 1.93 -14.18 2.27
C ARG A 31 3.37 -14.68 2.39
N GLY A 32 4.32 -13.75 2.52
CA GLY A 32 5.71 -14.02 2.93
C GLY A 32 6.50 -15.02 2.07
N SER A 33 6.09 -15.26 0.83
CA SER A 33 6.65 -16.32 -0.04
C SER A 33 7.95 -15.91 -0.76
N GLY A 34 8.46 -14.71 -0.53
CA GLY A 34 9.40 -14.06 -1.43
C GLY A 34 8.74 -13.70 -2.77
N LEU A 35 9.42 -12.89 -3.58
CA LEU A 35 8.93 -12.41 -4.87
C LEU A 35 10.08 -12.34 -5.89
N PHE A 36 9.93 -13.06 -6.99
CA PHE A 36 10.78 -12.85 -8.16
C PHE A 36 10.24 -11.69 -9.01
N VAL A 37 11.03 -10.63 -9.13
CA VAL A 37 10.70 -9.46 -9.94
C VAL A 37 11.46 -9.54 -11.27
N PRO A 38 10.79 -9.83 -12.40
CA PRO A 38 11.41 -9.82 -13.72
C PRO A 38 11.70 -8.38 -14.18
N LYS A 39 12.41 -8.22 -15.30
CA LYS A 39 12.74 -6.89 -15.85
C LYS A 39 11.49 -6.06 -16.21
N THR A 40 10.38 -6.72 -16.49
CA THR A 40 9.08 -6.09 -16.79
C THR A 40 8.33 -5.64 -15.54
N GLY A 41 8.84 -5.95 -14.34
CA GLY A 41 8.15 -5.70 -13.08
C GLY A 41 7.04 -6.71 -12.78
N VAL A 42 6.33 -6.47 -11.67
CA VAL A 42 5.16 -7.25 -11.24
C VAL A 42 4.06 -6.25 -10.92
N ALA A 43 2.93 -6.36 -11.62
CA ALA A 43 1.76 -5.52 -11.41
C ALA A 43 0.74 -6.30 -10.56
N THR A 44 0.83 -6.15 -9.24
CA THR A 44 -0.13 -6.72 -8.28
C THR A 44 -0.18 -5.87 -7.03
N ASN A 45 -1.28 -5.94 -6.30
CA ASN A 45 -1.39 -5.27 -5.01
C ASN A 45 -0.43 -5.87 -3.99
N HIS A 46 0.23 -5.00 -3.24
CA HIS A 46 1.11 -5.37 -2.12
C HIS A 46 0.49 -4.86 -0.82
N HIS A 47 0.34 -5.74 0.15
CA HIS A 47 -0.35 -5.47 1.40
C HIS A 47 0.65 -5.55 2.54
N PHE A 48 0.65 -4.54 3.42
CA PHE A 48 1.53 -4.44 4.58
C PHE A 48 0.71 -4.21 5.84
N ASN A 49 0.91 -5.03 6.86
CA ASN A 49 0.20 -4.97 8.12
C ASN A 49 1.19 -4.98 9.30
N PRO A 50 0.82 -4.41 10.46
CA PRO A 50 1.59 -4.61 11.68
C PRO A 50 1.57 -6.10 12.06
N THR A 51 2.67 -6.60 12.63
CA THR A 51 2.76 -7.99 13.11
C THR A 51 2.10 -8.19 14.46
N ASP A 52 2.05 -7.13 15.26
CA ASP A 52 1.40 -7.11 16.56
C ASP A 52 0.10 -6.32 16.45
N ALA A 53 -1.02 -7.02 16.60
CA ALA A 53 -2.34 -6.40 16.57
C ALA A 53 -2.64 -5.59 17.84
N ASP A 54 -1.94 -5.90 18.94
CA ASP A 54 -2.17 -5.29 20.26
C ASP A 54 -1.45 -3.94 20.38
N THR A 55 -0.33 -3.75 19.67
CA THR A 55 0.29 -2.43 19.44
C THR A 55 -0.23 -1.78 18.16
N LEU A 56 -1.46 -1.27 18.23
CA LEU A 56 -2.08 -0.52 17.13
C LEU A 56 -1.28 0.76 16.81
N PHE A 57 -0.59 0.77 15.68
CA PHE A 57 -0.16 2.03 15.07
C PHE A 57 -1.38 2.79 14.58
N ARG A 58 -1.82 3.75 15.38
CA ARG A 58 -2.90 4.66 14.99
C ARG A 58 -2.30 5.83 14.23
N PHE A 59 -2.72 5.96 12.97
CA PHE A 59 -2.49 7.17 12.20
C PHE A 59 -3.31 8.31 12.80
N SER A 60 -2.71 9.49 12.81
CA SER A 60 -3.30 10.76 13.22
C SER A 60 -2.96 11.84 12.20
N GLY A 61 -3.56 13.02 12.31
CA GLY A 61 -3.17 14.16 11.48
C GLY A 61 -1.67 14.44 11.58
N GLY A 62 -0.98 14.45 10.45
CA GLY A 62 0.47 14.60 10.40
C GLY A 62 1.10 14.28 9.05
N LEU A 63 2.40 14.55 8.95
CA LEU A 63 3.23 14.21 7.80
C LEU A 63 3.97 12.90 8.08
N TYR A 64 3.80 11.92 7.21
CA TYR A 64 4.36 10.59 7.32
C TYR A 64 5.39 10.34 6.22
N SER A 65 6.52 9.73 6.57
CA SER A 65 7.44 9.12 5.59
C SER A 65 7.12 7.63 5.49
N LEU A 66 6.85 7.16 4.28
CA LEU A 66 6.65 5.76 3.97
C LEU A 66 7.83 5.27 3.14
N GLU A 67 8.62 4.38 3.71
CA GLU A 67 9.80 3.80 3.08
C GLU A 67 9.56 2.30 2.84
N LEU A 68 9.58 1.88 1.57
CA LEU A 68 9.49 0.47 1.19
C LEU A 68 10.88 -0.16 1.23
N MET A 69 11.05 -1.11 2.14
CA MET A 69 12.31 -1.80 2.39
C MET A 69 12.28 -3.22 1.85
N ALA A 70 13.42 -3.70 1.35
CA ALA A 70 13.58 -5.04 0.84
C ALA A 70 14.84 -5.74 1.36
N SER A 71 14.70 -7.04 1.68
CA SER A 71 15.80 -7.99 1.73
C SER A 71 15.90 -8.71 0.38
N LEU A 72 17.08 -8.72 -0.23
CA LEU A 72 17.31 -9.33 -1.54
C LEU A 72 18.22 -10.55 -1.40
N VAL A 73 17.90 -11.63 -2.13
CA VAL A 73 18.73 -12.85 -2.12
C VAL A 73 20.18 -12.51 -2.44
N GLY A 74 21.10 -13.00 -1.61
CA GLY A 74 22.54 -12.80 -1.76
C GLY A 74 23.04 -11.42 -1.34
N ARG A 75 22.18 -10.54 -0.82
CA ARG A 75 22.57 -9.25 -0.23
C ARG A 75 22.38 -9.27 1.28
N LYS A 76 23.42 -8.87 2.01
CA LYS A 76 23.36 -8.80 3.49
C LYS A 76 22.70 -7.53 4.01
N GLN A 77 22.66 -6.48 3.19
CA GLN A 77 22.11 -5.18 3.58
C GLN A 77 20.72 -5.01 3.00
N LEU A 78 19.82 -4.46 3.83
CA LEU A 78 18.51 -4.02 3.38
C LEU A 78 18.63 -2.91 2.35
N VAL A 79 17.70 -2.88 1.40
CA VAL A 79 17.64 -1.87 0.33
C VAL A 79 16.35 -1.08 0.48
N SER A 80 16.47 0.25 0.51
CA SER A 80 15.33 1.15 0.34
C SER A 80 14.96 1.17 -1.15
N LEU A 81 13.79 0.63 -1.49
CA LEU A 81 13.32 0.59 -2.86
C LEU A 81 12.60 1.88 -3.25
N TRP A 82 11.95 2.53 -2.28
CA TRP A 82 11.12 3.69 -2.51
C TRP A 82 10.86 4.44 -1.19
N ASN A 83 10.77 5.76 -1.26
CA ASN A 83 10.40 6.60 -0.13
C ASN A 83 9.50 7.74 -0.59
N ILE A 84 8.38 7.96 0.10
CA ILE A 84 7.47 9.08 -0.13
C ILE A 84 7.01 9.73 1.16
N ALA A 85 6.68 11.01 1.07
CA ALA A 85 6.00 11.74 2.12
C ALA A 85 4.50 11.85 1.80
N LEU A 86 3.66 11.51 2.77
CA LEU A 86 2.19 11.60 2.68
C LEU A 86 1.66 12.41 3.86
N GLU A 87 0.78 13.36 3.57
CA GLU A 87 0.07 14.11 4.60
C GLU A 87 -1.27 13.43 4.90
N VAL A 88 -1.49 13.11 6.17
CA VAL A 88 -2.77 12.70 6.72
C VAL A 88 -3.40 13.94 7.36
N PRO A 89 -4.58 14.41 6.93
CA PRO A 89 -5.19 15.57 7.56
C PRO A 89 -5.67 15.25 8.98
N SER A 90 -5.57 16.24 9.87
CA SER A 90 -6.25 16.22 11.18
C SER A 90 -7.76 16.09 10.98
N GLY A 91 -8.48 15.43 11.89
CA GLY A 91 -9.94 15.28 11.74
C GLY A 91 -10.34 13.98 11.06
N VAL A 92 -9.50 13.42 10.18
CA VAL A 92 -9.92 12.33 9.29
C VAL A 92 -10.24 11.04 10.04
N PHE A 93 -9.66 10.84 11.23
CA PHE A 93 -9.81 9.62 12.01
C PHE A 93 -10.52 9.83 13.36
N ASP A 94 -11.01 11.04 13.61
CA ASP A 94 -11.31 11.55 14.95
C ASP A 94 -12.65 11.03 15.51
N THR A 95 -13.48 10.37 14.69
CA THR A 95 -14.80 9.83 15.12
C THR A 95 -15.04 8.37 14.75
N SER A 96 -13.95 7.61 14.51
CA SER A 96 -13.91 6.25 13.93
C SER A 96 -13.94 6.26 12.39
N ILE A 97 -12.90 5.69 11.78
CA ILE A 97 -13.02 5.17 10.43
C ILE A 97 -14.01 4.03 10.55
N ALA A 98 -15.24 4.22 10.10
CA ALA A 98 -16.13 3.08 9.88
C ALA A 98 -15.34 2.03 9.08
N ASN A 99 -15.40 0.75 9.44
CA ASN A 99 -14.55 -0.31 8.86
C ASN A 99 -14.56 -0.36 7.32
N ASN A 100 -15.55 0.29 6.69
CA ASN A 100 -15.70 0.44 5.26
C ASN A 100 -15.00 1.67 4.67
N LYS A 101 -14.29 2.53 5.40
CA LYS A 101 -13.59 3.72 4.83
C LYS A 101 -12.08 3.53 4.77
N ALA A 102 -11.44 4.18 3.80
CA ALA A 102 -9.99 4.24 3.67
C ALA A 102 -9.55 5.61 3.14
N ILE A 103 -8.30 5.96 3.44
CA ILE A 103 -7.62 7.04 2.74
C ILE A 103 -6.91 6.44 1.53
N PHE A 104 -7.14 7.02 0.37
CA PHE A 104 -6.44 6.72 -0.86
C PHE A 104 -5.48 7.86 -1.19
N TYR A 105 -4.33 7.50 -1.73
CA TYR A 105 -3.34 8.45 -2.26
C TYR A 105 -3.10 8.10 -3.72
N ASN A 106 -3.57 8.97 -4.62
CA ASN A 106 -3.46 8.78 -6.06
C ASN A 106 -2.41 9.73 -6.63
N TRP A 107 -1.54 9.23 -7.51
CA TRP A 107 -0.55 10.08 -8.17
C TRP A 107 -1.23 11.05 -9.14
N SER A 108 -0.98 12.35 -8.97
CA SER A 108 -1.39 13.40 -9.90
C SER A 108 -0.22 13.77 -10.81
N SER A 109 -0.40 13.60 -12.11
CA SER A 109 0.57 14.04 -13.12
C SER A 109 0.67 15.57 -13.21
N GLN A 110 -0.37 16.29 -12.79
CA GLN A 110 -0.40 17.76 -12.82
C GLN A 110 0.46 18.36 -11.71
N THR A 111 0.38 17.82 -10.50
CA THR A 111 1.10 18.34 -9.34
C THR A 111 2.39 17.57 -9.04
N CYS A 112 2.65 16.48 -9.77
CA CYS A 112 3.74 15.54 -9.52
C CYS A 112 3.78 15.11 -8.05
N SER A 113 2.61 14.86 -7.47
CA SER A 113 2.44 14.52 -6.07
C SER A 113 1.24 13.60 -5.86
N TYR A 114 1.19 12.95 -4.70
CA TYR A 114 0.02 12.19 -4.30
C TYR A 114 -1.08 13.13 -3.82
N VAL A 115 -2.28 12.97 -4.38
CA VAL A 115 -3.51 13.63 -3.96
C VAL A 115 -4.33 12.64 -3.13
N MET A 116 -4.80 13.13 -1.99
CA MET A 116 -5.51 12.32 -1.01
C MET A 116 -7.03 12.40 -1.23
N SER A 117 -7.70 11.26 -1.06
CA SER A 117 -9.16 11.13 -0.99
C SER A 117 -9.55 10.18 0.15
N VAL A 118 -10.74 10.39 0.73
CA VAL A 118 -11.34 9.47 1.69
C VAL A 118 -12.54 8.81 1.02
N GLU A 119 -12.50 7.49 0.87
CA GLU A 119 -13.49 6.74 0.08
C GLU A 119 -13.98 5.49 0.82
N ASP A 120 -15.14 4.98 0.43
CA ASP A 120 -15.67 3.72 0.94
C ASP A 120 -15.05 2.52 0.19
N ARG A 121 -14.39 1.62 0.93
CA ARG A 121 -13.77 0.36 0.46
C ARG A 121 -14.71 -0.55 -0.34
N PHE A 122 -16.02 -0.47 -0.09
CA PHE A 122 -17.04 -1.29 -0.76
C PHE A 122 -17.88 -0.49 -1.77
N GLY A 123 -17.58 0.79 -1.96
CA GLY A 123 -18.41 1.73 -2.70
C GLY A 123 -17.77 2.19 -4.00
N HIS A 124 -17.33 1.26 -4.85
CA HIS A 124 -17.26 1.31 -6.31
C HIS A 124 -16.40 0.13 -6.74
N GLY A 125 -17.05 -0.95 -7.18
CA GLY A 125 -16.32 -2.00 -7.88
C GLY A 125 -15.59 -1.38 -9.05
N TYR A 126 -14.28 -1.54 -9.12
CA TYR A 126 -13.55 -1.46 -10.37
C TYR A 126 -14.07 -2.62 -11.23
N GLN A 127 -15.26 -2.47 -11.81
CA GLN A 127 -15.68 -3.30 -12.91
C GLN A 127 -14.86 -2.86 -14.10
N VAL A 128 -13.75 -3.58 -14.31
CA VAL A 128 -13.16 -3.67 -15.64
C VAL A 128 -14.27 -4.23 -16.51
N ALA A 129 -14.83 -3.40 -17.39
CA ALA A 129 -15.78 -3.86 -18.39
C ALA A 129 -15.14 -5.03 -19.14
N ASP A 130 -15.83 -6.17 -19.15
CA ASP A 130 -15.41 -7.31 -19.93
C ASP A 130 -15.58 -6.93 -21.41
N PRO A 131 -14.52 -6.99 -22.24
CA PRO A 131 -14.63 -6.65 -23.65
C PRO A 131 -15.57 -7.60 -24.43
N SER A 132 -16.13 -8.64 -23.80
CA SER A 132 -17.18 -9.48 -24.37
C SER A 132 -18.58 -8.86 -24.41
N ASP A 133 -18.82 -7.71 -23.75
CA ASP A 133 -20.12 -7.02 -23.77
C ASP A 133 -20.40 -6.18 -25.03
N ALA A 134 -19.48 -6.17 -26.01
CA ALA A 134 -19.56 -5.33 -27.22
C ALA A 134 -20.03 -6.06 -28.50
N GLU A 135 -20.35 -7.36 -28.47
CA GLU A 135 -20.89 -8.07 -29.64
C GLU A 135 -22.25 -8.70 -29.34
N GLY A 136 -23.30 -7.90 -29.55
CA GLY A 136 -24.68 -8.34 -29.36
C GLY A 136 -25.71 -7.36 -29.91
N GLY A 137 -25.56 -6.95 -31.16
CA GLY A 137 -26.54 -6.12 -31.87
C GLY A 137 -26.58 -6.48 -33.34
N LEU A 138 -27.54 -7.33 -33.71
CA LEU A 138 -27.98 -7.59 -35.08
C LEU A 138 -28.60 -6.33 -35.71
#